data_AF-A0A6G1KBA0-F1
#
_entry.id   AF-A0A6G1KBA0-F1
#
_cell.length_a   1.000
_cell.length_b   1.000
_cell.length_c   1.000
_cell.angle_alpha   90.00
_cell.angle_beta   90.00
_cell.angle_gamma   90.00
#
_symmetry.space_group_name_H-M   'P 1'
#
loop_
_entity.id
_entity.type
_entity.pdbx_description
1 polymer ?
#
loop_
_entity_poly.entity_id
_entity_poly.type
_entity_poly.pdbx_seq_one_letter_code
_entity_poly.pdbx_strand_id
1 'polypeptide(L)'
;MTPSNPAEAGIRKLLENWTIDGGLFANCVKLLPYWTPNGLLQDQAFLDDRQGLMGGRRLTAEVMEQGRPEGLQHMRQAFEVVETTLLADGRKWILGGNEPTVADIDGVWPFEWLMIDPYMAESLPEEFASEEKFPKTFAWVRRFMDEVKTRKTQGPKPTRLDGSAMKERVVGSSTEQEMLTVNDDDPLKLKKGDEVEVYASDYGMSHKDRGILVGLTISEVVIQNSKGLYLHFPRWNYRIERVQPPKTSPSSAPKTPSLRLIYHHASPFARKVFLLAHELGLEQAITLQKVVVCPIPFPGWSDDNDEVAASNPMAKIPCLLSSDLNGGLYDSRVICDYLENLALVTRKKDSRYWQLKALGACADGVMDAAILIVYEKRIREPRGLKLDEWIGGQRTKMLRGLDRFESAAKEELLIEPPSNGPASADGVAIVVAVATMDQMEFLGINWREGRPELAKWFSKWAGRQSFQQTTPEKEWNAGGSSKI
;
A
#
# COMPACT_ATOMS: atom_id res chain seq x y z
N MET A 1 -20.50 37.49 15.73
CA MET A 1 -19.36 36.65 15.29
C MET A 1 -19.08 36.75 13.79
N THR A 2 -20.10 36.97 12.95
CA THR A 2 -19.92 37.04 11.48
C THR A 2 -19.40 38.41 11.02
N PRO A 3 -18.57 38.47 9.96
CA PRO A 3 -18.20 39.72 9.30
C PRO A 3 -19.41 40.57 8.90
N SER A 4 -19.29 41.90 9.02
CA SER A 4 -20.39 42.84 8.78
C SER A 4 -20.47 43.37 7.35
N ASN A 5 -19.37 43.28 6.60
CA ASN A 5 -19.25 43.77 5.22
C ASN A 5 -18.32 42.87 4.37
N PRO A 6 -18.33 43.02 3.04
CA PRO A 6 -17.53 42.17 2.15
C PRO A 6 -16.02 42.24 2.37
N ALA A 7 -15.48 43.39 2.78
CA ALA A 7 -14.04 43.53 3.03
C ALA A 7 -13.64 42.72 4.27
N GLU A 8 -14.42 42.80 5.35
CA GLU A 8 -14.24 41.99 6.55
C GLU A 8 -14.42 40.49 6.27
N ALA A 9 -15.36 40.12 5.40
CA ALA A 9 -15.53 38.74 4.96
C ALA A 9 -14.30 38.24 4.18
N GLY A 10 -13.70 39.09 3.35
CA GLY A 10 -12.44 38.81 2.68
C GLY A 10 -11.29 38.60 3.66
N ILE A 11 -11.13 39.48 4.65
CA ILE A 11 -10.10 39.35 5.69
C ILE A 11 -10.26 38.03 6.44
N ARG A 12 -11.48 37.69 6.88
CA ARG A 12 -11.75 36.41 7.53
C ARG A 12 -11.31 35.24 6.65
N LYS A 13 -11.69 35.23 5.36
CA LYS A 13 -11.36 34.12 4.45
C LYS A 13 -9.85 33.99 4.21
N LEU A 14 -9.15 35.11 4.16
CA LEU A 14 -7.69 35.13 4.07
C LEU A 14 -7.04 34.55 5.34
N LEU A 15 -7.58 34.84 6.53
CA LEU A 15 -7.07 34.28 7.79
C LEU A 15 -7.34 32.79 7.89
N GLU A 16 -8.55 32.34 7.54
CA GLU A 16 -8.91 30.91 7.48
C GLU A 16 -7.90 30.13 6.62
N ASN A 17 -7.57 30.66 5.43
CA ASN A 17 -6.60 30.03 4.53
C ASN A 17 -5.15 30.19 5.03
N TRP A 18 -4.74 31.40 5.44
CA TRP A 18 -3.37 31.68 5.88
C TRP A 18 -2.93 30.78 7.03
N THR A 19 -3.84 30.53 7.96
CA THR A 19 -3.59 29.75 9.15
C THR A 19 -3.30 28.28 8.85
N ILE A 20 -4.05 27.65 7.94
CA ILE A 20 -3.88 26.23 7.58
C ILE A 20 -3.03 26.11 6.31
N ASP A 21 -3.61 26.48 5.16
CA ASP A 21 -3.03 26.26 3.83
C ASP A 21 -1.89 27.22 3.51
N GLY A 22 -1.90 28.42 4.10
CA GLY A 22 -0.82 29.39 3.99
C GLY A 22 0.45 28.98 4.73
N GLY A 23 0.43 27.84 5.41
CA GLY A 23 1.60 27.22 6.02
C GLY A 23 1.92 27.72 7.43
N LEU A 24 1.11 28.60 8.03
CA LEU A 24 1.34 29.06 9.40
C LEU A 24 1.32 27.87 10.37
N PHE A 25 0.28 27.04 10.33
CA PHE A 25 0.19 25.85 11.18
C PHE A 25 1.36 24.88 10.95
N ALA A 26 1.72 24.60 9.69
CA ALA A 26 2.83 23.70 9.39
C ALA A 26 4.16 24.21 9.98
N ASN A 27 4.36 25.53 10.05
CA ASN A 27 5.52 26.12 10.71
C ASN A 27 5.40 26.11 12.24
N CYS A 28 4.20 26.22 12.82
CA CYS A 28 4.00 25.95 14.25
C CYS A 28 4.37 24.50 14.60
N VAL A 29 4.00 23.52 13.77
CA VAL A 29 4.32 22.11 13.97
C VAL A 29 5.84 21.92 14.07
N LYS A 30 6.64 22.59 13.23
CA LYS A 30 8.12 22.56 13.29
C LYS A 30 8.69 23.02 14.64
N LEU A 31 7.88 23.68 15.48
CA LEU A 31 8.29 24.15 16.80
C LEU A 31 7.96 23.18 17.93
N LEU A 32 7.30 22.04 17.65
CA LEU A 32 7.01 21.02 18.66
C LEU A 32 8.27 20.67 19.48
N PRO A 33 8.17 20.64 20.82
CA PRO A 33 9.33 20.45 21.66
C PRO A 33 9.77 18.99 21.63
N TYR A 34 10.96 18.73 21.09
CA TYR A 34 11.58 17.40 21.03
C TYR A 34 12.40 17.05 22.28
N TRP A 35 12.61 18.03 23.16
CA TRP A 35 13.41 17.90 24.39
C TRP A 35 12.57 17.61 25.64
N THR A 36 11.23 17.72 25.57
CA THR A 36 10.36 17.53 26.74
C THR A 36 10.27 16.04 27.12
N PRO A 37 10.69 15.65 28.34
CA PRO A 37 10.51 14.29 28.81
C PRO A 37 9.03 13.91 28.85
N ASN A 38 8.67 12.73 28.35
CA ASN A 38 7.28 12.27 28.20
C ASN A 38 6.40 13.21 27.35
N GLY A 39 7.00 14.04 26.49
CA GLY A 39 6.29 14.88 25.54
C GLY A 39 5.75 14.10 24.34
N LEU A 40 5.03 14.79 23.45
CA LEU A 40 4.37 14.19 22.27
C LEU A 40 5.33 13.40 21.37
N LEU A 41 6.58 13.85 21.24
CA LEU A 41 7.59 13.21 20.39
C LEU A 41 8.30 12.01 21.05
N GLN A 42 7.91 11.64 22.27
CA GLN A 42 8.34 10.41 22.94
C GLN A 42 7.22 9.35 22.95
N ASP A 43 5.99 9.72 22.57
CA ASP A 43 4.85 8.81 22.49
C ASP A 43 4.86 8.07 21.15
N GLN A 44 5.15 6.76 21.19
CA GLN A 44 5.21 5.93 19.99
C GLN A 44 3.86 5.81 19.27
N ALA A 45 2.75 5.74 20.00
CA ALA A 45 1.43 5.65 19.39
C ALA A 45 1.10 6.94 18.64
N PHE A 46 1.46 8.09 19.20
CA PHE A 46 1.34 9.38 18.53
C PHE A 46 2.21 9.42 17.26
N LEU A 47 3.47 9.00 17.33
CA LEU A 47 4.39 9.04 16.20
C LEU A 47 3.96 8.11 15.05
N ASP A 48 3.50 6.90 15.36
CA ASP A 48 3.00 5.94 14.38
C ASP A 48 1.74 6.47 13.67
N ASP A 49 0.81 7.05 14.43
CA ASP A 49 -0.40 7.68 13.89
C ASP A 49 -0.06 8.87 12.97
N ARG A 50 0.83 9.77 13.41
CA ARG A 50 1.28 10.90 12.59
C ARG A 50 2.04 10.45 11.35
N GLN A 51 2.83 9.38 11.42
CA GLN A 51 3.50 8.81 10.26
C GLN A 51 2.50 8.33 9.20
N GLY A 52 1.43 7.66 9.63
CA GLY A 52 0.32 7.28 8.74
C GLY A 52 -0.37 8.50 8.13
N LEU A 53 -0.67 9.51 8.96
CA LEU A 53 -1.31 10.76 8.53
C LEU A 53 -0.47 11.54 7.50
N MET A 54 0.85 11.54 7.64
CA MET A 54 1.81 12.31 6.84
C MET A 54 2.41 11.51 5.67
N GLY A 55 1.76 10.41 5.25
CA GLY A 55 2.18 9.65 4.08
C GLY A 55 3.54 8.96 4.25
N GLY A 56 3.85 8.51 5.46
CA GLY A 56 5.05 7.72 5.79
C GLY A 56 6.21 8.51 6.40
N ARG A 57 6.12 9.84 6.47
CA ARG A 57 7.15 10.69 7.11
C ARG A 57 7.01 10.66 8.63
N ARG A 58 8.07 10.32 9.35
CA ARG A 58 8.08 10.25 10.82
C ARG A 58 8.63 11.54 11.43
N LEU A 59 7.99 12.03 12.50
CA LEU A 59 8.43 13.19 13.28
C LEU A 59 9.51 12.77 14.29
N THR A 60 10.77 12.63 13.85
CA THR A 60 11.90 12.32 14.77
C THR A 60 12.48 13.59 15.37
N ALA A 61 13.17 13.47 16.51
CA ALA A 61 13.83 14.61 17.15
C ALA A 61 14.79 15.33 16.19
N GLU A 62 15.54 14.59 15.38
CA GLU A 62 16.48 15.14 14.40
C GLU A 62 15.76 15.95 13.31
N VAL A 63 14.63 15.44 12.80
CA VAL A 63 13.83 16.16 11.80
C VAL A 63 13.25 17.45 12.38
N MET A 64 12.78 17.39 13.63
CA MET A 64 12.24 18.56 14.32
C MET A 64 13.31 19.61 14.58
N GLU A 65 14.49 19.19 15.05
CA GLU A 65 15.64 20.06 15.26
C GLU A 65 16.08 20.75 13.96
N GLN A 66 16.17 20.01 12.85
CA GLN A 66 16.53 20.56 11.54
C GLN A 66 15.51 21.57 11.00
N GLY A 67 14.22 21.33 11.20
CA GLY A 67 13.15 22.22 10.72
C GLY A 67 12.92 23.46 11.59
N ARG A 68 13.37 23.43 12.85
CA ARG A 68 13.07 24.46 13.84
C ARG A 68 13.52 25.88 13.45
N PRO A 69 14.73 26.12 12.89
CA PRO A 69 15.13 27.48 12.49
C PRO A 69 14.18 28.13 11.48
N GLU A 70 13.71 27.37 10.49
CA GLU A 70 12.72 27.85 9.52
C GLU A 70 11.35 28.10 10.17
N GLY A 71 10.91 27.19 11.04
CA GLY A 71 9.67 27.35 11.79
C GLY A 71 9.67 28.65 12.61
N LEU A 72 10.77 28.91 13.33
CA LEU A 72 10.93 30.11 14.15
C LEU A 72 10.91 31.37 13.28
N GLN A 73 11.62 31.37 12.15
CA GLN A 73 11.65 32.52 11.26
C GLN A 73 10.26 32.85 10.68
N HIS A 74 9.51 31.85 10.23
CA HIS A 74 8.15 32.07 9.72
C HIS A 74 7.19 32.51 10.83
N MET A 75 7.33 31.98 12.04
CA MET A 75 6.54 32.46 13.17
C MET A 75 6.85 33.92 13.49
N ARG A 76 8.11 34.35 13.47
CA ARG A 76 8.46 35.77 13.66
C ARG A 76 7.78 36.68 12.64
N GLN A 77 7.73 36.27 11.38
CA GLN A 77 7.00 37.00 10.35
C GLN A 77 5.49 37.03 10.61
N ALA A 78 4.91 35.93 11.07
CA ALA A 78 3.49 35.88 11.42
C ALA A 78 3.14 36.79 12.60
N PHE A 79 3.97 36.82 13.64
CA PHE A 79 3.86 37.77 14.74
C PHE A 79 3.99 39.22 14.25
N GLU A 80 4.94 39.50 13.36
CA GLU A 80 5.10 40.83 12.77
C GLU A 80 3.87 41.28 11.96
N VAL A 81 3.27 40.39 11.16
CA VAL A 81 2.03 40.67 10.41
C VAL A 81 0.88 41.03 11.36
N VAL A 82 0.70 40.26 12.43
CA VAL A 82 -0.35 40.57 13.41
C VAL A 82 -0.08 41.91 14.10
N GLU A 83 1.15 42.13 14.55
CA GLU A 83 1.56 43.29 15.33
C GLU A 83 1.52 44.61 14.55
N THR A 84 2.05 44.58 13.33
CA THR A 84 2.35 45.78 12.53
C THR A 84 1.35 46.02 11.41
N THR A 85 0.51 45.03 11.08
CA THR A 85 -0.49 45.14 10.01
C THR A 85 -1.90 44.96 10.56
N LEU A 86 -2.25 43.79 11.10
CA LEU A 86 -3.64 43.51 11.49
C LEU A 86 -4.09 44.31 12.72
N LEU A 87 -3.19 44.50 13.69
CA LEU A 87 -3.44 45.25 14.93
C LEU A 87 -2.64 46.57 14.96
N ALA A 88 -2.16 47.04 13.81
CA ALA A 88 -1.28 48.21 13.71
C ALA A 88 -1.83 49.45 14.46
N ASP A 89 -3.14 49.67 14.34
CA ASP A 89 -3.88 50.80 14.90
C ASP A 89 -4.34 50.62 16.36
N GLY A 90 -3.95 49.51 17.01
CA GLY A 90 -4.30 49.24 18.41
C GLY A 90 -5.74 48.78 18.64
N ARG A 91 -6.47 48.39 17.59
CA ARG A 91 -7.78 47.75 17.73
C ARG A 91 -7.71 46.49 18.60
N LYS A 92 -8.82 46.17 19.28
CA LYS A 92 -8.89 45.01 20.20
C LYS A 92 -9.00 43.68 19.48
N TRP A 93 -9.75 43.65 18.38
CA TRP A 93 -10.08 42.47 17.59
C TRP A 93 -9.81 42.75 16.12
N ILE A 94 -9.52 41.71 15.34
CA ILE A 94 -9.02 41.82 13.96
C ILE A 94 -9.90 42.73 13.09
N LEU A 95 -11.22 42.60 13.20
CA LEU A 95 -12.20 43.36 12.41
C LEU A 95 -12.68 44.66 13.08
N GLY A 96 -12.08 45.09 14.20
CA GLY A 96 -12.33 46.42 14.77
C GLY A 96 -13.59 46.61 15.62
N GLY A 97 -14.17 45.54 16.19
CA GLY A 97 -15.36 45.58 17.05
C GLY A 97 -15.10 45.57 18.57
N ASN A 98 -16.17 45.44 19.35
CA ASN A 98 -16.10 45.25 20.82
C ASN A 98 -15.97 43.77 21.24
N GLU A 99 -16.40 42.85 20.39
CA GLU A 99 -16.37 41.40 20.63
C GLU A 99 -15.54 40.69 19.55
N PRO A 100 -14.95 39.52 19.87
CA PRO A 100 -14.25 38.74 18.86
C PRO A 100 -15.22 38.20 17.82
N THR A 101 -14.68 38.01 16.62
CA THR A 101 -15.39 37.47 15.47
C THR A 101 -14.81 36.12 15.08
N VAL A 102 -15.41 35.45 14.09
CA VAL A 102 -14.81 34.23 13.55
C VAL A 102 -13.46 34.51 12.90
N ALA A 103 -13.18 35.73 12.43
CA ALA A 103 -11.84 36.10 11.97
C ALA A 103 -10.78 36.00 13.07
N ASP A 104 -11.13 36.33 14.32
CA ASP A 104 -10.24 36.14 15.46
C ASP A 104 -10.03 34.65 15.74
N ILE A 105 -11.10 33.84 15.68
CA ILE A 105 -11.01 32.37 15.84
C ILE A 105 -10.10 31.76 14.77
N ASP A 106 -10.33 32.10 13.50
CA ASP A 106 -9.59 31.57 12.35
C ASP A 106 -8.09 31.94 12.40
N GLY A 107 -7.76 33.10 12.98
CA GLY A 107 -6.37 33.60 13.06
C GLY A 107 -5.61 33.25 14.34
N VAL A 108 -6.27 33.16 15.50
CA VAL A 108 -5.58 33.19 16.81
C VAL A 108 -4.98 31.84 17.22
N TRP A 109 -5.60 30.73 16.82
CA TRP A 109 -5.31 29.43 17.42
C TRP A 109 -3.87 28.92 17.22
N PRO A 110 -3.11 29.21 16.14
CA PRO A 110 -1.71 28.78 16.06
C PRO A 110 -0.81 29.52 17.05
N PHE A 111 -1.15 30.79 17.34
CA PHE A 111 -0.45 31.61 18.34
C PHE A 111 -0.81 31.16 19.75
N GLU A 112 -2.11 30.92 19.99
CA GLU A 112 -2.60 30.35 21.25
C GLU A 112 -1.94 29.00 21.54
N TRP A 113 -1.88 28.11 20.55
CA TRP A 113 -1.23 26.81 20.70
C TRP A 113 0.24 26.96 21.11
N LEU A 114 1.00 27.85 20.48
CA LEU A 114 2.41 28.08 20.82
C LEU A 114 2.61 28.77 22.18
N MET A 115 1.70 29.65 22.58
CA MET A 115 1.89 30.52 23.74
C MET A 115 1.25 29.98 25.02
N ILE A 116 0.17 29.20 24.91
CA ILE A 116 -0.71 28.84 26.02
C ILE A 116 -0.76 27.33 26.24
N ASP A 117 -0.64 26.51 25.20
CA ASP A 117 -0.76 25.06 25.33
C ASP A 117 0.41 24.48 26.14
N PRO A 118 0.16 23.73 27.22
CA PRO A 118 1.21 23.12 28.03
C PRO A 118 2.15 22.18 27.25
N TYR A 119 1.67 21.54 26.18
CA TYR A 119 2.49 20.66 25.34
C TYR A 119 3.43 21.43 24.41
N MET A 120 3.24 22.76 24.27
CA MET A 120 4.12 23.65 23.52
C MET A 120 5.00 24.51 24.44
N ALA A 121 5.06 24.20 25.74
CA ALA A 121 5.92 24.92 26.68
C ALA A 121 7.36 25.02 26.15
N GLU A 122 7.96 26.22 26.28
CA GLU A 122 9.32 26.54 25.81
C GLU A 122 9.54 26.44 24.28
N SER A 123 8.49 26.17 23.51
CA SER A 123 8.58 26.05 22.05
C SER A 123 8.81 27.39 21.35
N LEU A 124 8.49 28.50 22.01
CA LEU A 124 8.68 29.87 21.53
C LEU A 124 9.65 30.63 22.45
N PRO A 125 10.96 30.68 22.13
CA PRO A 125 11.94 31.41 22.94
C PRO A 125 11.69 32.92 22.93
N GLU A 126 11.81 33.57 24.08
CA GLU A 126 11.56 35.01 24.26
C GLU A 126 12.47 35.89 23.38
N GLU A 127 13.68 35.41 23.08
CA GLU A 127 14.61 36.08 22.17
C GLU A 127 14.07 36.20 20.73
N PHE A 128 13.10 35.38 20.33
CA PHE A 128 12.48 35.45 18.99
C PHE A 128 11.11 36.10 19.01
N ALA A 129 10.29 35.81 20.01
CA ALA A 129 8.99 36.45 20.21
C ALA A 129 8.66 36.56 21.69
N SER A 130 8.47 37.79 22.15
CA SER A 130 8.11 38.12 23.53
C SER A 130 7.08 39.25 23.55
N GLU A 131 6.45 39.46 24.70
CA GLU A 131 5.51 40.56 24.90
C GLU A 131 6.17 41.94 24.70
N GLU A 132 7.47 42.07 24.96
CA GLU A 132 8.22 43.30 24.68
C GLU A 132 8.30 43.57 23.16
N LYS A 133 8.49 42.52 22.35
CA LYS A 133 8.65 42.64 20.90
C LYS A 133 7.32 42.71 20.14
N PHE A 134 6.30 42.00 20.62
CA PHE A 134 5.00 41.88 19.97
C PHE A 134 3.83 42.13 20.95
N PRO A 135 3.78 43.30 21.62
CA PRO A 135 2.83 43.56 22.70
C PRO A 135 1.36 43.44 22.28
N LYS A 136 1.00 43.87 21.07
CA LYS A 136 -0.40 43.82 20.60
C LYS A 136 -0.84 42.38 20.31
N THR A 137 0.04 41.59 19.71
CA THR A 137 -0.18 40.17 19.42
C THR A 137 -0.38 39.38 20.71
N PHE A 138 0.52 39.56 21.69
CA PHE A 138 0.40 38.91 22.99
C PHE A 138 -0.86 39.35 23.76
N ALA A 139 -1.22 40.63 23.68
CA ALA A 139 -2.46 41.13 24.28
C ALA A 139 -3.71 40.55 23.61
N TRP A 140 -3.69 40.36 22.28
CA TRP A 140 -4.80 39.78 21.52
C TRP A 140 -5.06 38.32 21.90
N VAL A 141 -4.02 37.48 21.96
CA VAL A 141 -4.14 36.06 22.37
C VAL A 141 -4.70 35.94 23.78
N ARG A 142 -4.15 36.68 24.75
CA ARG A 142 -4.64 36.66 26.15
C ARG A 142 -6.09 37.10 26.25
N ARG A 143 -6.43 38.21 25.60
CA ARG A 143 -7.80 38.75 25.60
C ARG A 143 -8.78 37.77 24.96
N PHE A 144 -8.39 37.08 23.89
CA PHE A 144 -9.20 36.03 23.29
C PHE A 144 -9.45 34.88 24.28
N MET A 145 -8.42 34.41 24.98
CA MET A 145 -8.55 33.32 25.95
C MET A 145 -9.34 33.70 27.21
N ASP A 146 -9.26 34.95 27.65
CA ASP A 146 -10.11 35.49 28.71
C ASP A 146 -11.60 35.48 28.30
N GLU A 147 -11.89 35.83 27.05
CA GLU A 147 -13.24 35.77 26.50
C GLU A 147 -13.73 34.31 26.39
N VAL A 148 -12.90 33.37 25.92
CA VAL A 148 -13.21 31.94 25.89
C VAL A 148 -13.55 31.43 27.29
N LYS A 149 -12.72 31.77 28.29
CA LYS A 149 -12.94 31.40 29.69
C LYS A 149 -14.27 31.96 30.21
N THR A 150 -14.55 33.23 29.92
CA THR A 150 -15.79 33.90 30.33
C THR A 150 -17.02 33.26 29.69
N ARG A 151 -16.98 33.00 28.39
CA ARG A 151 -18.11 32.36 27.69
C ARG A 151 -18.33 30.90 28.13
N LYS A 152 -17.26 30.18 28.48
CA LYS A 152 -17.36 28.80 28.99
C LYS A 152 -18.08 28.72 30.34
N THR A 153 -18.00 29.75 31.20
CA THR A 153 -18.75 29.78 32.47
C THR A 153 -20.22 30.16 32.29
N GLN A 154 -20.54 30.91 31.23
CA GLN A 154 -21.89 31.35 30.89
C GLN A 154 -22.66 30.33 30.02
N GLY A 155 -21.94 29.50 29.27
CA GLY A 155 -22.52 28.51 28.36
C GLY A 155 -23.13 27.30 29.08
N PRO A 156 -24.04 26.57 28.41
CA PRO A 156 -24.53 25.31 28.94
C PRO A 156 -23.39 24.30 29.09
N LYS A 157 -23.43 23.49 30.16
CA LYS A 157 -22.47 22.40 30.34
C LYS A 157 -22.69 21.34 29.25
N PRO A 158 -21.70 21.00 28.42
CA PRO A 158 -21.87 20.01 27.37
C PRO A 158 -22.10 18.62 27.97
N THR A 159 -23.02 17.85 27.39
CA THR A 159 -23.21 16.45 27.73
C THR A 159 -22.14 15.61 27.05
N ARG A 160 -21.37 14.84 27.83
CA ARG A 160 -20.38 13.90 27.29
C ARG A 160 -21.09 12.66 26.76
N LEU A 161 -20.79 12.29 25.52
CA LEU A 161 -21.24 11.04 24.90
C LEU A 161 -20.01 10.16 24.61
N ASP A 162 -20.15 8.85 24.80
CA ASP A 162 -19.18 7.87 24.29
C ASP A 162 -19.46 7.52 22.83
N GLY A 163 -18.56 6.74 22.21
CA GLY A 163 -18.67 6.39 20.79
C GLY A 163 -19.94 5.59 20.45
N SER A 164 -20.43 4.76 21.38
CA SER A 164 -21.65 3.96 21.18
C SER A 164 -22.89 4.85 21.22
N ALA A 165 -23.01 5.70 22.25
CA ALA A 165 -24.10 6.65 22.39
C ALA A 165 -24.14 7.65 21.22
N MET A 166 -22.97 8.09 20.73
CA MET A 166 -22.89 8.97 19.56
C MET A 166 -23.39 8.26 18.29
N LYS A 167 -22.94 7.01 18.05
CA LYS A 167 -23.36 6.20 16.90
C LYS A 167 -24.86 5.95 16.91
N GLU A 168 -25.43 5.56 18.04
CA GLU A 168 -26.87 5.33 18.18
C GLU A 168 -27.66 6.61 17.90
N ARG A 169 -27.23 7.73 18.47
CA ARG A 169 -27.88 9.02 18.27
C ARG A 169 -27.84 9.49 16.81
N VAL A 170 -26.71 9.33 16.13
CA VAL A 170 -26.54 9.78 14.74
C VAL A 170 -27.26 8.89 13.75
N VAL A 171 -27.17 7.57 13.90
CA VAL A 171 -27.87 6.63 13.00
C VAL A 171 -29.38 6.68 13.24
N GLY A 172 -29.82 6.94 14.48
CA GLY A 172 -31.23 7.06 14.84
C GLY A 172 -31.86 8.43 14.58
N SER A 173 -31.06 9.46 14.26
CA SER A 173 -31.60 10.79 13.97
C SER A 173 -32.11 10.88 12.53
N SER A 174 -33.23 11.58 12.36
CA SER A 174 -33.67 12.08 11.05
C SER A 174 -33.45 13.58 11.00
N THR A 175 -33.19 14.11 9.80
CA THR A 175 -33.09 15.54 9.52
C THR A 175 -33.90 15.79 8.25
N GLU A 176 -34.50 16.97 8.15
CA GLU A 176 -35.19 17.37 6.92
C GLU A 176 -34.20 17.29 5.75
N GLN A 177 -34.64 16.74 4.62
CA GLN A 177 -33.79 16.67 3.44
C GLN A 177 -33.49 18.08 2.95
N GLU A 178 -32.25 18.53 3.19
CA GLU A 178 -31.72 19.73 2.57
C GLU A 178 -31.80 19.56 1.04
N MET A 179 -32.18 20.62 0.33
CA MET A 179 -32.23 20.59 -1.14
C MET A 179 -30.81 20.57 -1.71
N LEU A 180 -30.23 19.37 -1.81
CA LEU A 180 -28.90 19.16 -2.36
C LEU A 180 -28.94 19.08 -3.88
N THR A 181 -28.17 19.97 -4.52
CA THR A 181 -28.01 20.08 -5.96
C THR A 181 -26.62 19.62 -6.39
N VAL A 182 -26.53 19.00 -7.56
CA VAL A 182 -25.27 18.74 -8.26
C VAL A 182 -25.17 19.75 -9.40
N ASN A 183 -24.12 20.55 -9.41
CA ASN A 183 -23.87 21.51 -10.48
C ASN A 183 -23.45 20.79 -11.75
N ASP A 184 -24.29 20.83 -12.79
CA ASP A 184 -24.03 20.17 -14.08
C ASP A 184 -22.79 20.74 -14.81
N ASP A 185 -22.42 21.99 -14.51
CA ASP A 185 -21.25 22.64 -15.09
C ASP A 185 -19.94 22.32 -14.36
N ASP A 186 -19.98 21.53 -13.26
CA ASP A 186 -18.79 21.18 -12.49
C ASP A 186 -17.71 20.51 -13.39
N PRO A 187 -16.42 20.86 -13.21
CA PRO A 187 -15.34 20.30 -14.02
C PRO A 187 -15.19 18.78 -13.94
N LEU A 188 -15.62 18.14 -12.85
CA LEU A 188 -15.52 16.68 -12.67
C LEU A 188 -16.53 15.90 -13.51
N LYS A 189 -17.54 16.56 -14.09
CA LYS A 189 -18.60 15.94 -14.91
C LYS A 189 -19.29 14.76 -14.21
N LEU A 190 -19.40 14.87 -12.89
CA LEU A 190 -20.13 13.95 -12.03
C LEU A 190 -21.61 14.33 -12.01
N LYS A 191 -22.46 13.33 -11.84
CA LYS A 191 -23.92 13.48 -11.78
C LYS A 191 -24.45 13.00 -10.45
N LYS A 192 -25.57 13.57 -10.02
CA LYS A 192 -26.32 13.04 -8.88
C LYS A 192 -26.60 11.56 -9.09
N GLY A 193 -26.29 10.74 -8.08
CA GLY A 193 -26.41 9.28 -8.15
C GLY A 193 -25.13 8.54 -8.54
N ASP A 194 -24.08 9.23 -8.99
CA ASP A 194 -22.78 8.58 -9.23
C ASP A 194 -22.21 8.05 -7.90
N GLU A 195 -21.67 6.84 -7.92
CA GLU A 195 -20.88 6.35 -6.80
C GLU A 195 -19.49 6.99 -6.85
N VAL A 196 -19.05 7.57 -5.74
CA VAL A 196 -17.79 8.30 -5.64
C VAL A 196 -17.02 7.95 -4.38
N GLU A 197 -15.71 8.13 -4.43
CA GLU A 197 -14.83 8.20 -3.26
C GLU A 197 -14.45 9.67 -3.02
N VAL A 198 -14.53 10.10 -1.76
CA VAL A 198 -14.15 11.44 -1.29
C VAL A 198 -13.07 11.28 -0.23
N TYR A 199 -11.95 12.00 -0.37
CA TYR A 199 -10.83 11.91 0.56
C TYR A 199 -9.97 13.17 0.53
N ALA A 200 -9.26 13.43 1.62
CA ALA A 200 -8.33 14.54 1.72
C ALA A 200 -7.21 14.42 0.68
N SER A 201 -6.76 15.55 0.15
CA SER A 201 -5.79 15.65 -0.94
C SER A 201 -4.40 16.10 -0.49
N ASP A 202 -4.30 16.49 0.78
CA ASP A 202 -3.15 17.12 1.44
C ASP A 202 -2.54 16.20 2.52
N TYR A 203 -3.27 15.87 3.58
CA TYR A 203 -2.85 14.96 4.65
C TYR A 203 -4.00 14.06 5.10
N GLY A 204 -3.70 12.91 5.72
CA GLY A 204 -4.72 11.92 6.07
C GLY A 204 -5.39 11.26 4.86
N MET A 205 -4.66 11.17 3.74
CA MET A 205 -5.16 10.70 2.44
C MET A 205 -5.44 9.19 2.38
N SER A 206 -5.11 8.44 3.43
CA SER A 206 -5.13 6.97 3.44
C SER A 206 -6.55 6.38 3.49
N HIS A 207 -7.49 7.08 4.13
CA HIS A 207 -8.88 6.67 4.19
C HIS A 207 -9.70 7.36 3.09
N LYS A 208 -10.58 6.61 2.44
CA LYS A 208 -11.51 7.12 1.44
C LYS A 208 -12.94 6.86 1.86
N ASP A 209 -13.72 7.91 1.99
CA ASP A 209 -15.16 7.80 2.23
C ASP A 209 -15.88 7.54 0.91
N ARG A 210 -16.67 6.48 0.87
CA ARG A 210 -17.36 6.03 -0.33
C ARG A 210 -18.87 6.14 -0.17
N GLY A 211 -19.54 6.65 -1.20
CA GLY A 211 -20.98 6.84 -1.17
C GLY A 211 -21.55 7.33 -2.50
N ILE A 212 -22.87 7.51 -2.51
CA ILE A 212 -23.61 8.04 -3.65
C ILE A 212 -23.58 9.56 -3.60
N LEU A 213 -23.14 10.20 -4.69
CA LEU A 213 -23.10 11.65 -4.80
C LEU A 213 -24.53 12.23 -4.77
N VAL A 214 -24.81 13.06 -3.77
CA VAL A 214 -26.12 13.70 -3.56
C VAL A 214 -26.08 15.22 -3.64
N GLY A 215 -24.90 15.83 -3.44
CA GLY A 215 -24.66 17.26 -3.62
C GLY A 215 -23.26 17.55 -4.15
N LEU A 216 -23.13 18.52 -5.05
CA LEU A 216 -21.85 18.98 -5.59
C LEU A 216 -21.96 20.45 -6.01
N THR A 217 -21.28 21.32 -5.26
CA THR A 217 -21.24 22.77 -5.50
C THR A 217 -19.79 23.24 -5.66
N ILE A 218 -19.58 24.56 -5.80
CA ILE A 218 -18.25 25.16 -5.85
C ILE A 218 -17.48 24.92 -4.55
N SER A 219 -18.18 24.88 -3.41
CA SER A 219 -17.57 24.84 -2.08
C SER A 219 -17.76 23.51 -1.35
N GLU A 220 -18.71 22.68 -1.74
CA GLU A 220 -19.07 21.47 -1.01
C GLU A 220 -19.31 20.26 -1.92
N VAL A 221 -19.00 19.07 -1.41
CA VAL A 221 -19.47 17.79 -1.92
C VAL A 221 -20.18 17.04 -0.80
N VAL A 222 -21.31 16.41 -1.13
CA VAL A 222 -22.11 15.62 -0.20
C VAL A 222 -22.35 14.23 -0.78
N ILE A 223 -21.98 13.20 -0.02
CA ILE A 223 -22.24 11.80 -0.38
C ILE A 223 -23.15 11.14 0.66
N GLN A 224 -24.01 10.24 0.20
CA GLN A 224 -24.74 9.34 1.07
C GLN A 224 -23.99 8.00 1.16
N ASN A 225 -23.52 7.64 2.35
CA ASN A 225 -22.82 6.37 2.54
C ASN A 225 -23.79 5.17 2.63
N SER A 226 -23.23 3.96 2.74
CA SER A 226 -24.02 2.71 2.85
C SER A 226 -24.89 2.59 4.10
N LYS A 227 -24.68 3.45 5.11
CA LYS A 227 -25.48 3.54 6.33
C LYS A 227 -26.63 4.56 6.20
N GLY A 228 -26.75 5.22 5.05
CA GLY A 228 -27.73 6.28 4.81
C GLY A 228 -27.34 7.65 5.38
N LEU A 229 -26.12 7.80 5.91
CA LEU A 229 -25.63 9.07 6.44
C LEU A 229 -25.17 9.98 5.31
N TYR A 230 -25.49 11.26 5.43
CA TYR A 230 -25.01 12.32 4.54
C TYR A 230 -23.70 12.85 5.11
N LEU A 231 -22.63 12.66 4.35
CA LEU A 231 -21.28 13.12 4.70
C LEU A 231 -20.96 14.35 3.85
N HIS A 232 -20.72 15.46 4.52
CA HIS A 232 -20.41 16.76 3.91
C HIS A 232 -18.90 17.00 3.98
N PHE A 233 -18.32 17.37 2.84
CA PHE A 233 -16.91 17.71 2.75
C PHE A 233 -16.75 19.04 2.00
N PRO A 234 -15.79 19.89 2.38
CA PRO A 234 -15.42 21.02 1.54
C PRO A 234 -14.82 20.52 0.22
N ARG A 235 -14.91 21.33 -0.84
CA ARG A 235 -14.25 21.03 -2.13
C ARG A 235 -12.76 21.30 -2.09
N TRP A 236 -12.36 22.29 -1.30
CA TRP A 236 -10.97 22.68 -1.13
C TRP A 236 -10.20 21.60 -0.39
N ASN A 237 -9.04 21.21 -0.90
CA ASN A 237 -8.21 20.11 -0.40
C ASN A 237 -8.87 18.72 -0.34
N TYR A 238 -9.99 18.48 -1.02
CA TYR A 238 -10.57 17.14 -1.16
C TYR A 238 -10.55 16.68 -2.62
N ARG A 239 -10.28 15.39 -2.81
CA ARG A 239 -10.46 14.69 -4.09
C ARG A 239 -11.80 13.99 -4.09
N ILE A 240 -12.47 14.06 -5.23
CA ILE A 240 -13.73 13.36 -5.50
C ILE A 240 -13.49 12.54 -6.76
N GLU A 241 -13.52 11.22 -6.65
CA GLU A 241 -13.26 10.30 -7.75
C GLU A 241 -14.49 9.45 -8.02
N ARG A 242 -14.94 9.37 -9.29
CA ARG A 242 -16.00 8.43 -9.67
C ARG A 242 -15.49 7.00 -9.47
N VAL A 243 -16.24 6.20 -8.74
CA VAL A 243 -16.02 4.75 -8.68
C VAL A 243 -16.42 4.18 -10.03
N GLN A 244 -15.43 3.79 -10.84
CA GLN A 244 -15.73 3.13 -12.12
C GLN A 244 -16.11 1.67 -11.87
N PRO A 245 -17.17 1.15 -12.51
CA PRO A 245 -17.36 -0.30 -12.60
C PRO A 245 -16.15 -0.90 -13.33
N PRO A 246 -15.74 -2.14 -12.99
CA PRO A 246 -14.49 -2.71 -13.49
C PRO A 246 -14.49 -2.74 -15.02
N LYS A 247 -13.74 -1.83 -15.64
CA LYS A 247 -13.46 -1.80 -17.07
C LYS A 247 -12.08 -2.41 -17.30
N THR A 248 -12.05 -3.35 -18.23
CA THR A 248 -10.90 -4.10 -18.70
C THR A 248 -9.87 -3.21 -19.43
N SER A 249 -8.77 -2.87 -18.73
CA SER A 249 -7.37 -2.52 -19.20
C SER A 249 -7.10 -1.17 -19.91
N PRO A 250 -5.85 -0.59 -19.92
CA PRO A 250 -4.69 -0.63 -18.99
C PRO A 250 -4.06 0.75 -18.60
N SER A 251 -3.30 0.80 -17.48
CA SER A 251 -2.35 1.85 -16.98
C SER A 251 -2.95 3.13 -16.37
N SER A 252 -2.76 3.50 -15.09
CA SER A 252 -1.51 3.66 -14.33
C SER A 252 -1.22 2.56 -13.30
N ALA A 253 -0.03 1.96 -13.39
CA ALA A 253 0.39 0.87 -12.51
C ALA A 253 0.36 1.27 -11.01
N PRO A 254 -0.15 0.41 -10.10
CA PRO A 254 0.34 0.42 -8.72
C PRO A 254 1.86 0.27 -8.77
N LYS A 255 2.61 0.99 -7.91
CA LYS A 255 4.06 0.76 -7.78
C LYS A 255 4.25 -0.75 -7.60
N THR A 256 4.83 -1.43 -8.59
CA THR A 256 5.14 -2.85 -8.45
C THR A 256 6.09 -2.95 -7.26
N PRO A 257 5.75 -3.75 -6.23
CA PRO A 257 6.64 -3.92 -5.10
C PRO A 257 8.00 -4.39 -5.58
N SER A 258 9.05 -4.04 -4.84
CA SER A 258 10.36 -4.63 -5.09
C SER A 258 10.29 -6.11 -4.76
N LEU A 259 10.52 -6.97 -5.75
CA LEU A 259 10.48 -8.42 -5.59
C LEU A 259 11.90 -9.00 -5.62
N ARG A 260 12.15 -9.99 -4.77
CA ARG A 260 13.39 -10.77 -4.78
C ARG A 260 13.08 -12.25 -4.66
N LEU A 261 13.49 -13.03 -5.66
CA LEU A 261 13.30 -14.47 -5.69
C LEU A 261 14.60 -15.18 -5.32
N ILE A 262 14.59 -15.84 -4.17
CA ILE A 262 15.62 -16.75 -3.69
C ILE A 262 15.44 -18.07 -4.45
N TYR A 263 16.44 -18.48 -5.23
CA TYR A 263 16.27 -19.52 -6.24
C TYR A 263 17.55 -20.30 -6.57
N HIS A 264 17.38 -21.37 -7.34
CA HIS A 264 18.44 -21.98 -8.12
C HIS A 264 17.86 -22.41 -9.48
N HIS A 265 18.54 -22.11 -10.59
CA HIS A 265 18.03 -22.38 -11.94
C HIS A 265 17.77 -23.88 -12.22
N ALA A 266 18.49 -24.78 -11.53
CA ALA A 266 18.25 -26.22 -11.62
C ALA A 266 16.98 -26.71 -10.89
N SER A 267 16.32 -25.86 -10.09
CA SER A 267 15.07 -26.24 -9.40
C SER A 267 13.88 -26.10 -10.35
N PRO A 268 13.13 -27.19 -10.62
CA PRO A 268 11.95 -27.12 -11.47
C PRO A 268 10.84 -26.27 -10.82
N PHE A 269 10.77 -26.22 -9.50
CA PHE A 269 9.84 -25.33 -8.79
C PHE A 269 10.19 -23.85 -8.94
N ALA A 270 11.49 -23.50 -8.93
CA ALA A 270 11.92 -22.14 -9.22
C ALA A 270 11.64 -21.78 -10.68
N ARG A 271 11.85 -22.73 -11.60
CA ARG A 271 11.57 -22.54 -13.03
C ARG A 271 10.09 -22.28 -13.28
N LYS A 272 9.21 -23.01 -12.59
CA LYS A 272 7.76 -22.76 -12.61
C LYS A 272 7.43 -21.30 -12.26
N VAL A 273 7.98 -20.80 -11.15
CA VAL A 273 7.73 -19.42 -10.68
C VAL A 273 8.25 -18.39 -11.68
N PHE A 274 9.52 -18.50 -12.10
CA PHE A 274 10.14 -17.49 -12.94
C PHE A 274 9.59 -17.52 -14.37
N LEU A 275 9.25 -18.70 -14.91
CA LEU A 275 8.56 -18.81 -16.20
C LEU A 275 7.20 -18.11 -16.14
N LEU A 276 6.42 -18.32 -15.08
CA LEU A 276 5.16 -17.61 -14.90
C LEU A 276 5.38 -16.09 -14.78
N ALA A 277 6.43 -15.63 -14.10
CA ALA A 277 6.75 -14.20 -14.04
C ALA A 277 6.97 -13.61 -15.44
N HIS A 278 7.66 -14.31 -16.34
CA HIS A 278 7.79 -13.91 -17.75
C HIS A 278 6.44 -13.90 -18.49
N GLU A 279 5.57 -14.88 -18.26
CA GLU A 279 4.23 -14.90 -18.85
C GLU A 279 3.39 -13.71 -18.42
N LEU A 280 3.58 -13.25 -17.18
CA LEU A 280 2.86 -12.14 -16.57
C LEU A 280 3.50 -10.76 -16.82
N GLY A 281 4.67 -10.70 -17.46
CA GLY A 281 5.42 -9.45 -17.65
C GLY A 281 6.00 -8.86 -16.36
N LEU A 282 6.25 -9.71 -15.36
CA LEU A 282 6.78 -9.32 -14.04
C LEU A 282 8.27 -9.63 -13.88
N GLU A 283 8.93 -10.21 -14.89
CA GLU A 283 10.33 -10.65 -14.80
C GLU A 283 11.30 -9.52 -14.46
N GLN A 284 11.03 -8.30 -14.93
CA GLN A 284 11.86 -7.13 -14.68
C GLN A 284 11.70 -6.57 -13.26
N ALA A 285 10.60 -6.89 -12.58
CA ALA A 285 10.37 -6.48 -11.19
C ALA A 285 11.03 -7.41 -10.17
N ILE A 286 11.50 -8.59 -10.61
CA ILE A 286 12.08 -9.63 -9.76
C ILE A 286 13.60 -9.56 -9.84
N THR A 287 14.26 -9.29 -8.71
CA THR A 287 15.68 -9.55 -8.53
C THR A 287 15.91 -11.02 -8.18
N LEU A 288 17.01 -11.60 -8.65
CA LEU A 288 17.31 -13.03 -8.48
C LEU A 288 18.46 -13.22 -7.50
N GLN A 289 18.22 -13.97 -6.42
CA GLN A 289 19.24 -14.35 -5.43
C GLN A 289 19.51 -15.84 -5.55
N LYS A 290 20.62 -16.21 -6.19
CA LYS A 290 21.00 -17.61 -6.39
C LYS A 290 21.56 -18.18 -5.09
N VAL A 291 21.04 -19.33 -4.68
CA VAL A 291 21.45 -20.05 -3.46
C VAL A 291 21.43 -21.56 -3.68
N VAL A 292 22.06 -22.32 -2.79
CA VAL A 292 22.02 -23.78 -2.73
C VAL A 292 21.61 -24.26 -1.35
N VAL A 293 20.64 -25.19 -1.32
CA VAL A 293 20.09 -25.73 -0.07
C VAL A 293 20.03 -27.26 -0.11
N CYS A 294 20.40 -27.89 1.01
CA CYS A 294 20.38 -29.33 1.19
C CYS A 294 20.25 -29.68 2.68
N PRO A 295 19.38 -30.61 3.09
CA PRO A 295 19.10 -30.88 4.50
C PRO A 295 20.26 -31.52 5.29
N ILE A 296 21.37 -31.83 4.62
CA ILE A 296 22.59 -32.33 5.26
C ILE A 296 23.79 -31.47 4.82
N PRO A 297 24.87 -31.41 5.61
CA PRO A 297 26.10 -30.77 5.18
C PRO A 297 26.64 -31.41 3.88
N PHE A 298 26.67 -30.62 2.81
CA PHE A 298 27.20 -30.99 1.51
C PHE A 298 27.81 -29.73 0.87
N PRO A 299 29.14 -29.56 0.91
CA PRO A 299 29.79 -28.37 0.37
C PRO A 299 29.40 -28.11 -1.09
N GLY A 300 28.99 -26.88 -1.39
CA GLY A 300 28.50 -26.47 -2.72
C GLY A 300 27.03 -26.79 -2.98
N TRP A 301 26.32 -27.43 -2.03
CA TRP A 301 24.88 -27.77 -2.13
C TRP A 301 24.07 -27.37 -0.89
N SER A 302 24.69 -27.16 0.27
CA SER A 302 24.01 -26.83 1.53
C SER A 302 24.45 -25.48 2.12
N ASP A 303 25.16 -24.66 1.35
CA ASP A 303 25.95 -23.54 1.86
C ASP A 303 25.06 -22.39 2.39
N ASP A 304 23.83 -22.27 1.91
CA ASP A 304 22.94 -21.13 2.19
C ASP A 304 21.73 -21.49 3.07
N ASN A 305 21.71 -22.67 3.70
CA ASN A 305 20.55 -23.15 4.46
C ASN A 305 20.04 -22.15 5.50
N ASP A 306 20.94 -21.57 6.31
CA ASP A 306 20.58 -20.63 7.39
C ASP A 306 20.08 -19.30 6.83
N GLU A 307 20.67 -18.83 5.72
CA GLU A 307 20.22 -17.61 5.04
C GLU A 307 18.80 -17.80 4.48
N VAL A 308 18.53 -18.94 3.83
CA VAL A 308 17.20 -19.24 3.32
C VAL A 308 16.21 -19.47 4.46
N ALA A 309 16.64 -20.09 5.57
CA ALA A 309 15.81 -20.34 6.75
C ALA A 309 15.25 -19.06 7.38
N ALA A 310 15.98 -17.95 7.30
CA ALA A 310 15.53 -16.65 7.78
C ALA A 310 14.28 -16.11 7.04
N SER A 311 14.08 -16.53 5.77
CA SER A 311 12.93 -16.11 4.94
C SER A 311 11.90 -17.21 4.72
N ASN A 312 12.33 -18.47 4.73
CA ASN A 312 11.49 -19.66 4.64
C ASN A 312 11.98 -20.67 5.70
N PRO A 313 11.22 -20.90 6.79
CA PRO A 313 11.68 -21.75 7.89
C PRO A 313 11.97 -23.21 7.49
N MET A 314 11.54 -23.64 6.30
CA MET A 314 11.84 -24.98 5.76
C MET A 314 13.18 -25.05 5.02
N ALA A 315 13.91 -23.94 4.87
CA ALA A 315 15.12 -23.82 4.06
C ALA A 315 14.95 -24.38 2.62
N LYS A 316 13.77 -24.16 2.02
CA LYS A 316 13.44 -24.62 0.65
C LYS A 316 13.41 -23.45 -0.33
N ILE A 317 13.83 -23.74 -1.56
CA ILE A 317 13.65 -22.86 -2.72
C ILE A 317 12.51 -23.37 -3.63
N PRO A 318 11.80 -22.49 -4.35
CA PRO A 318 11.93 -21.02 -4.33
C PRO A 318 11.31 -20.37 -3.09
N CYS A 319 11.77 -19.17 -2.75
CA CYS A 319 11.17 -18.26 -1.77
C CYS A 319 11.15 -16.83 -2.34
N LEU A 320 10.00 -16.15 -2.29
CA LEU A 320 9.83 -14.79 -2.81
C LEU A 320 9.71 -13.80 -1.65
N LEU A 321 10.53 -12.75 -1.67
CA LEU A 321 10.43 -11.59 -0.79
C LEU A 321 9.76 -10.44 -1.56
N SER A 322 8.87 -9.72 -0.89
CA SER A 322 8.15 -8.56 -1.44
C SER A 322 8.22 -7.40 -0.45
N SER A 323 8.42 -6.18 -0.95
CA SER A 323 8.43 -4.97 -0.10
C SER A 323 7.11 -4.72 0.65
N ASP A 324 6.02 -5.31 0.19
CA ASP A 324 4.67 -5.07 0.73
C ASP A 324 4.27 -6.12 1.79
N LEU A 325 5.12 -7.12 2.03
CA LEU A 325 4.85 -8.22 2.96
C LEU A 325 5.96 -8.31 4.00
N ASN A 326 5.58 -8.66 5.23
CA ASN A 326 6.54 -9.04 6.26
C ASN A 326 6.82 -10.55 6.16
N GLY A 327 8.08 -10.92 5.92
CA GLY A 327 8.50 -12.32 5.74
C GLY A 327 8.45 -12.82 4.29
N GLY A 328 8.93 -14.05 4.08
CA GLY A 328 8.98 -14.68 2.75
C GLY A 328 7.72 -15.46 2.38
N LEU A 329 7.36 -15.41 1.10
CA LEU A 329 6.39 -16.30 0.48
C LEU A 329 7.10 -17.56 0.00
N TYR A 330 6.68 -18.70 0.51
CA TYR A 330 7.21 -20.02 0.18
C TYR A 330 6.10 -20.97 -0.26
N ASP A 331 6.48 -22.11 -0.85
CA ASP A 331 5.64 -22.95 -1.72
C ASP A 331 5.39 -22.29 -3.08
N SER A 332 5.86 -22.96 -4.14
CA SER A 332 5.81 -22.42 -5.50
C SER A 332 4.38 -22.16 -6.00
N ARG A 333 3.36 -22.82 -5.45
CA ARG A 333 1.95 -22.55 -5.80
C ARG A 333 1.47 -21.23 -5.19
N VAL A 334 1.82 -20.99 -3.93
CA VAL A 334 1.51 -19.72 -3.23
C VAL A 334 2.20 -18.56 -3.93
N ILE A 335 3.46 -18.74 -4.31
CA ILE A 335 4.20 -17.72 -5.08
C ILE A 335 3.53 -17.46 -6.43
N CYS A 336 3.15 -18.51 -7.18
CA CYS A 336 2.43 -18.34 -8.45
C CYS A 336 1.08 -17.63 -8.27
N ASP A 337 0.29 -18.00 -7.27
CA ASP A 337 -1.00 -17.34 -6.97
C ASP A 337 -0.78 -15.85 -6.61
N TYR A 338 0.28 -15.53 -5.86
CA TYR A 338 0.66 -14.14 -5.55
C TYR A 338 1.04 -13.35 -6.81
N LEU A 339 1.83 -13.94 -7.72
CA LEU A 339 2.20 -13.29 -8.99
C LEU A 339 1.00 -13.08 -9.91
N GLU A 340 0.10 -14.05 -10.03
CA GLU A 340 -1.15 -13.89 -10.80
C GLU A 340 -2.02 -12.77 -10.19
N ASN A 341 -2.11 -12.68 -8.87
CA ASN A 341 -2.80 -11.59 -8.18
C ASN A 341 -2.13 -10.22 -8.45
N LEU A 342 -0.80 -10.14 -8.38
CA LEU A 342 -0.05 -8.91 -8.65
C LEU A 342 -0.23 -8.45 -10.10
N ALA A 343 -0.31 -9.38 -11.04
CA ALA A 343 -0.59 -9.12 -12.46
C ALA A 343 -2.08 -8.91 -12.77
N LEU A 344 -2.95 -8.88 -11.75
CA LEU A 344 -4.40 -8.71 -11.88
C LEU A 344 -5.06 -9.75 -12.82
N VAL A 345 -4.50 -10.96 -12.88
CA VAL A 345 -5.05 -12.05 -13.67
C VAL A 345 -6.27 -12.62 -12.96
N THR A 346 -7.44 -12.47 -13.59
CA THR A 346 -8.68 -13.10 -13.13
C THR A 346 -9.00 -14.30 -13.99
N ARG A 347 -9.36 -15.42 -13.34
CA ARG A 347 -9.78 -16.66 -14.00
C ARG A 347 -11.20 -16.99 -13.58
N LYS A 348 -12.02 -17.43 -14.54
CA LYS A 348 -13.36 -17.94 -14.25
C LYS A 348 -13.22 -19.27 -13.51
N LYS A 349 -13.80 -19.37 -12.30
CA LYS A 349 -13.73 -20.56 -11.43
C LYS A 349 -14.82 -21.58 -11.79
N ASP A 350 -14.84 -22.03 -13.03
CA ASP A 350 -15.75 -23.09 -13.50
C ASP A 350 -15.14 -24.49 -13.31
N SER A 351 -15.83 -25.53 -13.80
CA SER A 351 -15.37 -26.92 -13.68
C SER A 351 -13.99 -27.14 -14.31
N ARG A 352 -13.74 -26.50 -15.45
CA ARG A 352 -12.46 -26.58 -16.17
C ARG A 352 -11.33 -26.00 -15.34
N TYR A 353 -11.55 -24.86 -14.67
CA TYR A 353 -10.57 -24.27 -13.76
C TYR A 353 -10.12 -25.27 -12.70
N TRP A 354 -11.07 -25.94 -12.03
CA TRP A 354 -10.73 -26.92 -10.98
C TRP A 354 -10.04 -28.17 -11.52
N GLN A 355 -10.44 -28.64 -12.70
CA GLN A 355 -9.75 -29.74 -13.38
C GLN A 355 -8.30 -29.39 -13.72
N LEU A 356 -8.06 -28.17 -14.22
CA LEU A 356 -6.72 -27.71 -14.55
C LEU A 356 -5.87 -27.48 -13.30
N LYS A 357 -6.43 -26.91 -12.23
CA LYS A 357 -5.76 -26.77 -10.92
C LYS A 357 -5.33 -28.12 -10.36
N ALA A 358 -6.17 -29.16 -10.51
CA ALA A 358 -5.81 -30.53 -10.12
C ALA A 358 -4.66 -31.11 -10.96
N LEU A 359 -4.60 -30.80 -12.26
CA LEU A 359 -3.47 -31.18 -13.12
C LEU A 359 -2.19 -30.42 -12.74
N GLY A 360 -2.29 -29.14 -12.38
CA GLY A 360 -1.16 -28.36 -11.84
C GLY A 360 -0.59 -28.98 -10.56
N ALA A 361 -1.46 -29.39 -9.63
CA ALA A 361 -1.05 -30.12 -8.43
C ALA A 361 -0.42 -31.50 -8.77
N CYS A 362 -0.92 -32.19 -9.79
CA CYS A 362 -0.31 -33.41 -10.29
C CYS A 362 1.11 -33.16 -10.84
N ALA A 363 1.32 -32.04 -11.55
CA ALA A 363 2.63 -31.64 -12.06
C ALA A 363 3.64 -31.37 -10.94
N ASP A 364 3.21 -30.73 -9.86
CA ASP A 364 4.04 -30.57 -8.66
C ASP A 364 4.44 -31.92 -8.07
N GLY A 365 3.51 -32.88 -8.00
CA GLY A 365 3.81 -34.25 -7.55
C GLY A 365 4.79 -35.00 -8.46
N VAL A 366 4.76 -34.76 -9.78
CA VAL A 366 5.75 -35.30 -10.73
C VAL A 366 7.14 -34.70 -10.46
N MET A 367 7.22 -33.39 -10.25
CA MET A 367 8.49 -32.70 -9.95
C MET A 367 9.06 -33.12 -8.58
N ASP A 368 8.22 -33.29 -7.55
CA ASP A 368 8.64 -33.82 -6.26
C ASP A 368 9.27 -35.21 -6.39
N ALA A 369 8.63 -36.11 -7.16
CA ALA A 369 9.17 -37.44 -7.42
C ALA A 369 10.53 -37.40 -8.12
N ALA A 370 10.73 -36.48 -9.08
CA ALA A 370 12.00 -36.26 -9.75
C ALA A 370 13.10 -35.81 -8.76
N ILE A 371 12.81 -34.84 -7.89
CA ILE A 371 13.77 -34.37 -6.88
C ILE A 371 14.12 -35.45 -5.85
N LEU A 372 13.17 -36.30 -5.47
CA LEU A 372 13.45 -37.45 -4.61
C LEU A 372 14.43 -38.43 -5.26
N ILE A 373 14.36 -38.63 -6.58
CA ILE A 373 15.35 -39.43 -7.33
C ILE A 373 16.71 -38.70 -7.41
N VAL A 374 16.72 -37.36 -7.55
CA VAL A 374 17.97 -36.57 -7.48
C VAL A 374 18.70 -36.84 -6.17
N TYR A 375 18.00 -36.85 -5.03
CA TYR A 375 18.64 -37.14 -3.74
C TYR A 375 19.12 -38.59 -3.62
N GLU A 376 18.38 -39.57 -4.15
CA GLU A 376 18.86 -40.94 -4.24
C GLU A 376 20.19 -41.02 -5.01
N LYS A 377 20.27 -40.35 -6.16
CA LYS A 377 21.45 -40.40 -7.04
C LYS A 377 22.64 -39.57 -6.57
N ARG A 378 22.40 -38.34 -6.13
CA ARG A 378 23.47 -37.37 -5.80
C ARG A 378 23.97 -37.51 -4.36
N ILE A 379 23.11 -37.94 -3.45
CA ILE A 379 23.42 -37.97 -2.01
C ILE A 379 23.54 -39.39 -1.49
N ARG A 380 22.55 -40.27 -1.77
CA ARG A 380 22.49 -41.60 -1.17
C ARG A 380 23.35 -42.64 -1.90
N GLU A 381 23.40 -42.62 -3.23
CA GLU A 381 24.20 -43.56 -4.04
C GLU A 381 25.70 -43.50 -3.73
N PRO A 382 26.36 -42.32 -3.66
CA PRO A 382 27.78 -42.24 -3.28
C PRO A 382 28.07 -42.71 -1.85
N ARG A 383 27.04 -42.80 -1.01
CA ARG A 383 27.12 -43.27 0.39
C ARG A 383 26.68 -44.72 0.56
N GLY A 384 26.34 -45.42 -0.52
CA GLY A 384 25.83 -46.80 -0.46
C GLY A 384 24.43 -46.94 0.16
N LEU A 385 23.66 -45.85 0.23
CA LEU A 385 22.33 -45.81 0.86
C LEU A 385 21.18 -45.77 -0.15
N LYS A 386 21.48 -45.93 -1.45
CA LYS A 386 20.48 -45.82 -2.51
C LYS A 386 19.49 -46.98 -2.44
N LEU A 387 18.19 -46.68 -2.54
CA LEU A 387 17.12 -47.67 -2.60
C LEU A 387 16.50 -47.70 -4.00
N ASP A 388 16.84 -48.71 -4.81
CA ASP A 388 16.35 -48.80 -6.19
C ASP A 388 14.82 -48.99 -6.26
N GLU A 389 14.21 -49.66 -5.28
CA GLU A 389 12.74 -49.80 -5.19
C GLU A 389 12.04 -48.44 -4.99
N TRP A 390 12.65 -47.53 -4.23
CA TRP A 390 12.15 -46.17 -4.07
C TRP A 390 12.21 -45.40 -5.39
N ILE A 391 13.32 -45.51 -6.12
CA ILE A 391 13.46 -44.91 -7.46
C ILE A 391 12.38 -45.48 -8.40
N GLY A 392 12.16 -46.79 -8.39
CA GLY A 392 11.09 -47.43 -9.16
C GLY A 392 9.69 -46.91 -8.82
N GLY A 393 9.39 -46.74 -7.53
CA GLY A 393 8.13 -46.17 -7.06
C GLY A 393 7.93 -44.71 -7.49
N GLN A 394 8.98 -43.88 -7.43
CA GLN A 394 8.93 -42.49 -7.89
C GLN A 394 8.75 -42.41 -9.40
N ARG A 395 9.48 -43.21 -10.19
CA ARG A 395 9.27 -43.33 -11.64
C ARG A 395 7.83 -43.73 -11.98
N THR A 396 7.25 -44.68 -11.24
CA THR A 396 5.86 -45.09 -11.42
C THR A 396 4.86 -43.96 -11.14
N LYS A 397 5.12 -43.09 -10.16
CA LYS A 397 4.29 -41.88 -9.95
C LYS A 397 4.42 -40.90 -11.11
N MET A 398 5.65 -40.67 -11.58
CA MET A 398 5.92 -39.76 -12.70
C MET A 398 5.23 -40.23 -13.98
N LEU A 399 5.34 -41.52 -14.32
CA LEU A 399 4.67 -42.12 -15.47
C LEU A 399 3.15 -41.96 -15.39
N ARG A 400 2.52 -42.23 -14.24
CA ARG A 400 1.07 -42.01 -14.06
C ARG A 400 0.66 -40.55 -14.23
N GLY A 401 1.49 -39.61 -13.76
CA GLY A 401 1.25 -38.18 -13.97
C GLY A 401 1.32 -37.80 -15.45
N LEU A 402 2.34 -38.27 -16.16
CA LEU A 402 2.49 -38.08 -17.61
C LEU A 402 1.33 -38.69 -18.39
N ASP A 403 0.87 -39.89 -18.02
CA ASP A 403 -0.32 -40.53 -18.62
C ASP A 403 -1.59 -39.71 -18.37
N ARG A 404 -1.74 -39.13 -17.17
CA ARG A 404 -2.87 -38.24 -16.87
C ARG A 404 -2.82 -36.97 -17.74
N PHE A 405 -1.65 -36.40 -17.99
CA PHE A 405 -1.49 -35.24 -18.87
C PHE A 405 -1.80 -35.58 -20.32
N GLU A 406 -1.39 -36.76 -20.80
CA GLU A 406 -1.78 -37.26 -22.12
C GLU A 406 -3.31 -37.40 -22.26
N SER A 407 -3.98 -37.99 -21.26
CA SER A 407 -5.44 -38.03 -21.25
C SER A 407 -6.06 -36.63 -21.21
N ALA A 408 -5.48 -35.70 -20.44
CA ALA A 408 -5.96 -34.31 -20.39
C ALA A 408 -5.78 -33.57 -21.72
N ALA A 409 -4.73 -33.87 -22.48
CA ALA A 409 -4.54 -33.34 -23.83
C ALA A 409 -5.62 -33.88 -24.78
N LYS A 410 -5.92 -35.18 -24.73
CA LYS A 410 -7.01 -35.82 -25.50
C LYS A 410 -8.40 -35.29 -25.14
N GLU A 411 -8.62 -34.99 -23.86
CA GLU A 411 -9.84 -34.38 -23.33
C GLU A 411 -9.96 -32.88 -23.65
N GLU A 412 -8.99 -32.30 -24.39
CA GLU A 412 -8.90 -30.87 -24.70
C GLU A 412 -8.87 -29.97 -23.44
N LEU A 413 -8.47 -30.53 -22.28
CA LEU A 413 -8.25 -29.78 -21.04
C LEU A 413 -6.92 -29.01 -21.10
N LEU A 414 -5.91 -29.56 -21.77
CA LEU A 414 -4.67 -28.86 -22.08
C LEU A 414 -4.81 -28.09 -23.39
N ILE A 415 -5.25 -26.84 -23.30
CA ILE A 415 -5.27 -25.94 -24.46
C ILE A 415 -3.86 -25.43 -24.78
N GLU A 416 -3.66 -25.10 -26.05
CA GLU A 416 -2.46 -24.38 -26.48
C GLU A 416 -2.32 -23.09 -25.65
N PRO A 417 -1.09 -22.72 -25.26
CA PRO A 417 -0.87 -21.46 -24.56
C PRO A 417 -1.35 -20.30 -25.46
N PRO A 418 -2.06 -19.31 -24.91
CA PRO A 418 -2.63 -18.23 -25.72
C PRO A 418 -1.52 -17.52 -26.51
N SER A 419 -1.79 -17.21 -27.79
CA SER A 419 -0.86 -16.47 -28.64
C SER A 419 -0.65 -15.03 -28.14
N ASN A 420 -1.71 -14.45 -27.56
CA ASN A 420 -1.70 -13.13 -26.93
C ASN A 420 -2.16 -13.27 -25.47
N GLY A 421 -1.35 -12.81 -24.52
CA GLY A 421 -1.64 -12.82 -23.09
C GLY A 421 -0.98 -13.97 -22.30
N PRO A 422 -1.11 -13.95 -20.97
CA PRO A 422 -0.42 -14.89 -20.08
C PRO A 422 -1.06 -16.28 -20.09
N ALA A 423 -0.23 -17.31 -20.19
CA ALA A 423 -0.65 -18.67 -19.88
C ALA A 423 -1.04 -18.83 -18.39
N SER A 424 -1.73 -19.91 -18.03
CA SER A 424 -2.11 -20.18 -16.64
C SER A 424 -0.94 -20.75 -15.84
N ALA A 425 -0.89 -20.44 -14.54
CA ALA A 425 0.08 -21.05 -13.61
C ALA A 425 0.09 -22.59 -13.66
N ASP A 426 -1.08 -23.21 -13.84
CA ASP A 426 -1.21 -24.66 -13.94
C ASP A 426 -0.63 -25.21 -15.26
N GLY A 427 -0.83 -24.51 -16.38
CA GLY A 427 -0.20 -24.87 -17.66
C GLY A 427 1.32 -24.75 -17.58
N VAL A 428 1.82 -23.69 -16.92
CA VAL A 428 3.25 -23.50 -16.62
C VAL A 428 3.79 -24.65 -15.76
N ALA A 429 3.05 -25.08 -14.73
CA ALA A 429 3.46 -26.21 -13.89
C ALA A 429 3.62 -27.49 -14.72
N ILE A 430 2.64 -27.80 -15.58
CA ILE A 430 2.63 -29.01 -16.40
C ILE A 430 3.79 -29.00 -17.41
N VAL A 431 4.01 -27.89 -18.13
CA VAL A 431 5.11 -27.84 -19.11
C VAL A 431 6.48 -27.96 -18.43
N VAL A 432 6.66 -27.37 -17.25
CA VAL A 432 7.91 -27.48 -16.50
C VAL A 432 8.11 -28.92 -16.00
N ALA A 433 7.06 -29.59 -15.51
CA ALA A 433 7.14 -30.99 -15.11
C ALA A 433 7.51 -31.91 -16.28
N VAL A 434 6.92 -31.72 -17.46
CA VAL A 434 7.27 -32.48 -18.67
C VAL A 434 8.71 -32.19 -19.11
N ALA A 435 9.12 -30.91 -19.15
CA ALA A 435 10.47 -30.52 -19.52
C ALA A 435 11.54 -31.06 -18.56
N THR A 436 11.19 -31.25 -17.28
CA THR A 436 12.09 -31.83 -16.28
C THR A 436 12.56 -33.22 -16.69
N MET A 437 11.74 -33.99 -17.42
CA MET A 437 12.11 -35.32 -17.91
C MET A 437 13.25 -35.26 -18.93
N ASP A 438 13.22 -34.28 -19.84
CA ASP A 438 14.29 -34.05 -20.82
C ASP A 438 15.56 -33.50 -20.14
N GLN A 439 15.39 -32.69 -19.09
CA GLN A 439 16.49 -32.01 -18.40
C GLN A 439 17.26 -32.90 -17.44
N MET A 440 16.60 -33.96 -16.96
CA MET A 440 17.17 -34.91 -16.01
C MET A 440 17.19 -36.29 -16.64
N GLU A 441 18.04 -36.48 -17.66
CA GLU A 441 18.14 -37.74 -18.41
C GLU A 441 18.34 -38.97 -17.52
N PHE A 442 19.01 -38.81 -16.37
CA PHE A 442 19.21 -39.89 -15.38
C PHE A 442 17.90 -40.42 -14.77
N LEU A 443 16.77 -39.72 -14.93
CA LEU A 443 15.45 -40.23 -14.56
C LEU A 443 15.08 -41.45 -15.40
N GLY A 444 15.60 -41.58 -16.62
CA GLY A 444 15.38 -42.73 -17.50
C GLY A 444 13.95 -42.87 -17.99
N ILE A 445 13.25 -41.75 -18.21
CA ILE A 445 11.85 -41.72 -18.68
C ILE A 445 11.81 -41.14 -20.09
N ASN A 446 11.45 -41.98 -21.06
CA ASN A 446 11.10 -41.52 -22.41
C ASN A 446 9.65 -41.03 -22.42
N TRP A 447 9.41 -39.79 -21.98
CA TRP A 447 8.06 -39.30 -21.74
C TRP A 447 7.20 -39.19 -23.01
N ARG A 448 7.82 -39.03 -24.19
CA ARG A 448 7.11 -38.89 -25.48
C ARG A 448 6.50 -40.22 -25.96
N GLU A 449 7.11 -41.34 -25.59
CA GLU A 449 6.63 -42.66 -25.97
C GLU A 449 5.25 -42.93 -25.37
N GLY A 450 4.26 -43.21 -26.22
CA GLY A 450 2.87 -43.41 -25.83
C GLY A 450 2.07 -42.14 -25.53
N ARG A 451 2.67 -40.93 -25.67
CA ARG A 451 2.03 -39.65 -25.31
C ARG A 451 2.07 -38.59 -26.43
N PRO A 452 1.52 -38.90 -27.62
CA PRO A 452 1.62 -38.02 -28.79
C PRO A 452 0.89 -36.67 -28.62
N GLU A 453 -0.28 -36.64 -27.96
CA GLU A 453 -1.02 -35.38 -27.79
C GLU A 453 -0.35 -34.46 -26.77
N LEU A 454 0.24 -35.03 -25.71
CA LEU A 454 1.09 -34.29 -24.78
C LEU A 454 2.34 -33.75 -25.48
N ALA A 455 2.98 -34.54 -26.34
CA ALA A 455 4.15 -34.11 -27.10
C ALA A 455 3.81 -32.96 -28.05
N LYS A 456 2.66 -33.03 -28.72
CA LYS A 456 2.12 -31.97 -29.57
C LYS A 456 1.84 -30.70 -28.76
N TRP A 457 1.17 -30.81 -27.62
CA TRP A 457 0.93 -29.69 -26.71
C TRP A 457 2.23 -29.05 -26.21
N PHE A 458 3.20 -29.87 -25.82
CA PHE A 458 4.52 -29.41 -25.36
C PHE A 458 5.28 -28.64 -26.43
N SER A 459 5.20 -29.05 -27.70
CA SER A 459 5.88 -28.37 -28.81
C SER A 459 5.47 -26.89 -28.94
N LYS A 460 4.21 -26.57 -28.61
CA LYS A 460 3.69 -25.20 -28.61
C LYS A 460 4.31 -24.36 -27.50
N TRP A 461 4.54 -24.96 -26.34
CA TRP A 461 5.23 -24.31 -25.23
C TRP A 461 6.72 -24.14 -25.47
N ALA A 462 7.39 -25.13 -26.07
CA ALA A 462 8.82 -25.06 -26.36
C ALA A 462 9.18 -23.88 -27.28
N GLY A 463 8.24 -23.42 -28.10
CA GLY A 463 8.39 -22.23 -28.94
C GLY A 463 8.21 -20.89 -28.22
N ARG A 464 7.76 -20.86 -26.94
CA ARG A 464 7.54 -19.61 -26.20
C ARG A 464 8.84 -19.03 -25.67
N GLN A 465 8.95 -17.70 -25.75
CA GLN A 465 10.10 -16.96 -25.24
C GLN A 465 10.30 -17.17 -23.73
N SER A 466 9.23 -17.12 -22.93
CA SER A 466 9.25 -17.38 -21.48
C SER A 466 9.86 -18.74 -21.13
N PHE A 467 9.52 -19.78 -21.89
CA PHE A 467 10.04 -21.13 -21.69
C PHE A 467 11.53 -21.23 -22.03
N GLN A 468 11.96 -20.56 -23.10
CA GLN A 468 13.36 -20.52 -23.56
C GLN A 468 14.26 -19.67 -22.66
N GLN A 469 13.74 -18.59 -22.08
CA GLN A 469 14.50 -17.69 -21.19
C GLN A 469 14.74 -18.29 -19.80
N THR A 470 13.97 -19.32 -19.42
CA THR A 470 14.03 -19.94 -18.09
C THR A 470 14.62 -21.34 -18.09
N THR A 471 15.42 -21.72 -19.09
CA THR A 471 16.06 -23.04 -19.14
C THR A 471 17.02 -23.25 -17.96
N PRO A 472 17.14 -24.46 -17.39
CA PRO A 472 17.97 -24.73 -16.21
C PRO A 472 19.48 -24.79 -16.52
N GLU A 473 19.88 -24.74 -17.78
CA GLU A 473 21.29 -24.85 -18.22
C GLU A 473 22.06 -23.53 -18.15
N LYS A 474 21.37 -22.42 -17.92
CA LYS A 474 21.95 -21.08 -17.87
C LYS A 474 21.48 -20.37 -16.61
N GLU A 475 22.33 -19.48 -16.09
CA GLU A 475 21.86 -18.51 -15.10
C GLU A 475 20.80 -17.61 -15.73
N TRP A 476 19.78 -17.29 -14.94
CA TRP A 476 18.69 -16.44 -15.39
C TRP A 476 19.06 -14.98 -15.15
N ASN A 477 18.77 -14.13 -16.13
CA ASN A 477 18.95 -12.69 -16.01
C ASN A 477 17.64 -12.05 -15.59
N ALA A 478 17.65 -11.42 -14.42
CA ALA A 478 16.66 -10.43 -14.02
C ALA A 478 17.06 -9.07 -14.60
N GLY A 479 16.10 -8.29 -15.12
CA GLY A 479 16.35 -6.94 -15.64
C GLY A 479 16.67 -5.95 -14.53
N GLY A 480 17.88 -5.99 -13.97
CA GLY A 480 18.24 -5.17 -12.81
C GLY A 480 19.72 -5.22 -12.43
N SER A 481 20.61 -4.97 -13.39
CA SER A 481 22.01 -4.61 -13.10
C SER A 481 22.20 -3.11 -13.34
N SER A 482 21.66 -2.28 -12.44
CA SER A 482 22.20 -0.92 -12.27
C SER A 482 22.98 -0.91 -10.98
N LYS A 483 24.31 -0.94 -11.11
CA LYS A 483 25.23 -0.51 -10.05
C LYS A 483 24.79 0.89 -9.61
N ILE A 484 24.51 1.05 -8.31
CA ILE A 484 24.65 2.33 -7.61
C ILE A 484 25.80 2.13 -6.64
#